data_AF-A0A8J9TX63-F1
#
_entry.id   AF-A0A8J9TX63-F1
#
_cell.length_a   1.000
_cell.length_b   1.000
_cell.length_c   1.000
_cell.angle_alpha   90.00
_cell.angle_beta   90.00
_cell.angle_gamma   90.00
#
_symmetry.space_group_name_H-M   'P 1'
#
loop_
_entity.id
_entity.type
_entity.pdbx_description
1 polymer ?
#
loop_
_entity_poly.entity_id
_entity_poly.type
_entity_poly.pdbx_seq_one_letter_code
_entity_poly.pdbx_strand_id
1 'polypeptide(L)'
;MSQRVPWKESNLALIGSDLDHKIKAAAAENEEQWQGLNEAPGKKVWRIEQFKVVPWPEDQYGKFHKGDSYVVLNSYTEDGSDALLHDIHIWIGSESSQDEYGTAAYKMVEADDSLGGAAIQHREVQGKESP
;
A
#
# COMPACT_ATOMS: atom_id res chain seq x y z
N MET A 1 -9.23 -28.07 28.72
CA MET A 1 -9.79 -28.63 27.48
C MET A 1 -9.62 -27.58 26.39
N SER A 2 -8.64 -27.77 25.49
CA SER A 2 -8.41 -26.84 24.37
C SER A 2 -9.42 -27.15 23.27
N GLN A 3 -10.43 -26.29 23.08
CA GLN A 3 -11.31 -26.38 21.92
C GLN A 3 -10.49 -25.93 20.70
N ARG A 4 -10.10 -26.88 19.85
CA ARG A 4 -9.53 -26.58 18.54
C ARG A 4 -10.67 -26.08 17.67
N VAL A 5 -10.74 -24.78 17.44
CA VAL A 5 -11.67 -24.21 16.46
C VAL A 5 -11.32 -24.80 15.09
N PRO A 6 -12.27 -25.42 14.38
CA PRO A 6 -12.01 -25.92 13.03
C PRO A 6 -11.56 -24.77 12.15
N TRP A 7 -10.36 -24.86 11.55
CA TRP A 7 -9.81 -23.74 10.76
C TRP A 7 -10.72 -23.34 9.58
N LYS A 8 -11.55 -24.26 9.10
CA LYS A 8 -12.58 -24.04 8.07
C LYS A 8 -13.73 -23.12 8.52
N GLU A 9 -13.91 -22.93 9.82
CA GLU A 9 -14.91 -22.02 10.42
C GLU A 9 -14.28 -20.71 10.89
N SER A 10 -12.98 -20.53 10.68
CA SER A 10 -12.29 -19.27 10.97
C SER A 10 -12.40 -18.33 9.77
N ASN A 11 -12.37 -17.01 10.03
CA ASN A 11 -12.20 -15.97 8.99
C ASN A 11 -10.91 -16.16 8.15
N LEU A 12 -10.05 -17.11 8.53
CA LEU A 12 -8.84 -17.53 7.83
C LEU A 12 -9.08 -18.55 6.70
N ALA A 13 -10.26 -19.15 6.59
CA ALA A 13 -10.50 -20.30 5.71
C ALA A 13 -10.35 -20.00 4.21
N LEU A 14 -10.35 -18.73 3.81
CA LEU A 14 -10.33 -18.27 2.42
C LEU A 14 -9.16 -17.33 2.09
N ILE A 15 -8.25 -17.07 3.04
CA ILE A 15 -7.10 -16.19 2.79
C ILE A 15 -6.24 -16.77 1.66
N GLY A 16 -5.98 -15.95 0.63
CA GLY A 16 -5.23 -16.35 -0.56
C GLY A 16 -6.05 -17.10 -1.63
N SER A 17 -7.37 -17.18 -1.48
CA SER A 17 -8.27 -17.67 -2.54
C SER A 17 -8.63 -16.57 -3.54
N ASP A 18 -9.07 -16.95 -4.74
CA ASP A 18 -9.59 -16.01 -5.74
C ASP A 18 -10.73 -15.12 -5.22
N LEU A 19 -11.50 -15.62 -4.23
CA LEU A 19 -12.57 -14.85 -3.60
C LEU A 19 -12.02 -13.78 -2.65
N ASP A 20 -10.97 -14.12 -1.88
CA ASP A 20 -10.27 -13.15 -1.03
C ASP A 20 -9.62 -12.06 -1.87
N HIS A 21 -8.96 -12.42 -2.98
CA HIS A 21 -8.42 -11.45 -3.93
C HIS A 21 -9.52 -10.56 -4.54
N LYS A 22 -10.67 -11.12 -4.92
CA LYS A 22 -11.79 -10.33 -5.47
C LYS A 22 -12.41 -9.38 -4.45
N ILE A 23 -12.57 -9.81 -3.20
CA ILE A 23 -13.13 -8.95 -2.14
C ILE A 23 -12.17 -7.82 -1.81
N LYS A 24 -10.87 -8.10 -1.74
CA LYS A 24 -9.82 -7.10 -1.53
C LYS A 24 -9.74 -6.12 -2.70
N ALA A 25 -9.74 -6.63 -3.94
CA ALA A 25 -9.80 -5.80 -5.14
C ALA A 25 -11.05 -4.91 -5.14
N ALA A 26 -12.23 -5.43 -4.80
CA ALA A 26 -13.45 -4.62 -4.72
C ALA A 26 -13.39 -3.56 -3.59
N ALA A 27 -12.71 -3.84 -2.48
CA ALA A 27 -12.44 -2.84 -1.45
C ALA A 27 -11.49 -1.74 -1.97
N ALA A 28 -10.47 -2.13 -2.74
CA ALA A 28 -9.54 -1.22 -3.41
C ALA A 28 -10.21 -0.35 -4.49
N GLU A 29 -11.12 -0.93 -5.27
CA GLU A 29 -11.86 -0.23 -6.34
C GLU A 29 -12.69 0.94 -5.82
N ASN A 30 -13.10 0.91 -4.54
CA ASN A 30 -13.87 1.97 -3.89
C ASN A 30 -13.01 3.13 -3.34
N GLU A 31 -11.69 3.02 -3.37
CA GLU A 31 -10.79 4.11 -2.96
C GLU A 31 -10.36 4.91 -4.21
N GLU A 32 -10.82 6.17 -4.29
CA GLU A 32 -10.59 7.06 -5.45
C GLU A 32 -9.09 7.26 -5.74
N GLN A 33 -8.26 7.11 -4.73
CA GLN A 33 -6.81 7.31 -4.73
C GLN A 33 -6.08 6.26 -5.58
N TRP A 34 -6.68 5.08 -5.78
CA TRP A 34 -6.12 3.98 -6.56
C TRP A 34 -6.58 3.96 -8.01
N GLN A 35 -7.44 4.90 -8.41
CA GLN A 35 -7.85 5.04 -9.79
C GLN A 35 -6.70 5.65 -10.62
N GLY A 36 -6.45 5.08 -11.80
CA GLY A 36 -5.44 5.59 -12.74
C GLY A 36 -3.98 5.51 -12.23
N LEU A 37 -3.65 4.54 -11.36
CA LEU A 37 -2.26 4.31 -10.93
C LEU A 37 -1.37 3.76 -12.06
N ASN A 38 -1.97 3.05 -13.02
CA ASN A 38 -1.28 2.38 -14.14
C ASN A 38 -1.43 3.12 -15.48
N GLU A 39 -1.63 4.44 -15.48
CA GLU A 39 -1.82 5.22 -16.71
C GLU A 39 -0.53 5.86 -17.23
N ALA A 40 0.35 6.31 -16.34
CA ALA A 40 1.57 7.02 -16.72
C ALA A 40 2.70 6.79 -15.70
N PRO A 41 3.97 6.85 -16.15
CA PRO A 41 5.10 6.93 -15.24
C PRO A 41 5.01 8.17 -14.34
N GLY A 42 5.48 8.04 -13.10
CA GLY A 42 5.45 9.13 -12.15
C GLY A 42 5.54 8.67 -10.71
N LYS A 43 5.68 9.63 -9.80
CA LYS A 43 5.62 9.39 -8.37
C LYS A 43 4.33 9.96 -7.82
N LYS A 44 3.65 9.19 -6.99
CA LYS A 44 2.49 9.63 -6.23
C LYS A 44 2.75 9.35 -4.76
N VAL A 45 2.42 10.31 -3.90
CA VAL A 45 2.64 10.21 -2.46
C VAL A 45 1.35 10.51 -1.73
N TRP A 46 1.07 9.73 -0.70
CA TRP A 46 -0.07 9.92 0.19
C TRP A 46 0.37 9.85 1.64
N ARG A 47 -0.29 10.63 2.49
CA ARG A 47 -0.16 10.59 3.93
C ARG A 47 -1.31 9.80 4.54
N ILE A 48 -1.04 9.04 5.58
CA ILE A 48 -2.08 8.42 6.39
C ILE A 48 -2.62 9.43 7.41
N GLU A 49 -3.93 9.67 7.38
CA GLU A 49 -4.62 10.53 8.34
C GLU A 49 -5.89 9.82 8.83
N GLN A 50 -5.94 9.45 10.12
CA GLN A 50 -7.13 8.86 10.74
C GLN A 50 -7.72 7.68 9.93
N PHE A 51 -6.87 6.70 9.60
CA PHE A 51 -7.20 5.54 8.75
C PHE A 51 -7.50 5.82 7.27
N LYS A 52 -7.29 7.06 6.80
CA LYS A 52 -7.51 7.46 5.39
C LYS A 52 -6.21 7.73 4.66
N VAL A 53 -6.24 7.54 3.35
CA VAL A 53 -5.13 7.85 2.45
C VAL A 53 -5.38 9.23 1.84
N VAL A 54 -4.59 10.23 2.23
CA VAL A 54 -4.76 11.62 1.79
C VAL A 54 -3.62 11.97 0.84
N PRO A 55 -3.90 12.50 -0.38
CA PRO A 55 -2.87 12.93 -1.30
C PRO A 55 -1.91 13.94 -0.63
N TRP A 56 -0.62 13.65 -0.73
CA TRP A 56 0.42 14.56 -0.26
C TRP A 56 0.69 15.62 -1.34
N PRO A 57 0.81 16.91 -1.00
CA PRO A 57 1.10 17.94 -2.00
C PRO A 57 2.45 17.74 -2.68
N GLU A 58 2.51 17.91 -4.01
CA GLU A 58 3.73 17.71 -4.80
C GLU A 58 4.91 18.61 -4.37
N ASP A 59 4.62 19.83 -3.90
CA ASP A 59 5.60 20.77 -3.35
C ASP A 59 6.20 20.32 -1.99
N GLN A 60 5.60 19.31 -1.39
CA GLN A 60 6.03 18.68 -0.14
C GLN A 60 6.63 17.29 -0.34
N TYR A 61 6.81 16.82 -1.59
CA TYR A 61 7.47 15.54 -1.83
C TYR A 61 8.88 15.55 -1.23
N GLY A 62 9.20 14.49 -0.48
CA GLY A 62 10.45 14.37 0.28
C GLY A 62 10.46 15.09 1.63
N LYS A 63 9.41 15.83 2.00
CA LYS A 63 9.24 16.41 3.34
C LYS A 63 8.25 15.57 4.13
N PHE A 64 8.77 14.59 4.86
CA PHE A 64 7.96 13.70 5.68
C PHE A 64 7.96 14.10 7.16
N HIS A 65 6.81 14.00 7.80
CA HIS A 65 6.66 14.21 9.22
C HIS A 65 6.99 12.91 9.97
N LYS A 66 7.95 12.98 10.89
CA LYS A 66 8.35 11.84 11.74
C LYS A 66 7.20 11.23 12.57
N GLY A 67 6.12 11.98 12.78
CA GLY A 67 4.94 11.54 13.53
C GLY A 67 3.90 10.82 12.68
N ASP A 68 4.10 10.74 11.36
CA ASP A 68 3.10 10.24 10.41
C ASP A 68 3.67 9.05 9.61
N SER A 69 2.78 8.32 8.94
CA SER A 69 3.14 7.30 7.95
C SER A 69 2.68 7.70 6.54
N TYR A 70 3.44 7.29 5.53
CA TYR A 70 3.20 7.66 4.13
C TYR A 70 3.23 6.43 3.23
N VAL A 71 2.49 6.49 2.12
CA VAL A 71 2.53 5.54 1.00
C VAL A 71 3.10 6.28 -0.20
N VAL A 72 4.09 5.70 -0.86
CA VAL A 72 4.75 6.25 -2.04
C VAL A 72 4.66 5.22 -3.15
N LEU A 73 4.03 5.58 -4.26
CA LEU A 73 4.06 4.79 -5.49
C LEU A 73 5.08 5.41 -6.45
N ASN A 74 5.96 4.58 -6.99
CA ASN A 74 6.88 4.91 -8.06
C ASN A 74 6.53 4.05 -9.29
N SER A 75 5.98 4.67 -10.33
CA SER A 75 5.68 4.03 -11.61
C SER A 75 6.74 4.41 -12.65
N TYR A 76 7.32 3.43 -13.32
CA TYR A 76 8.40 3.61 -14.31
C TYR A 76 8.32 2.58 -15.43
N THR A 77 9.01 2.85 -16.54
CA THR A 77 9.16 1.92 -17.66
C THR A 77 10.62 1.51 -17.80
N GLU A 78 10.89 0.27 -18.17
CA GLU A 78 12.24 -0.17 -18.53
C GLU A 78 12.58 0.19 -19.98
N ASP A 79 13.88 0.36 -20.25
CA ASP A 79 14.38 0.66 -21.59
C ASP A 79 13.96 -0.42 -22.59
N GLY A 80 13.07 -0.05 -23.53
CA GLY A 80 12.57 -0.94 -24.58
C GLY A 80 11.27 -1.69 -24.24
N SER A 81 10.63 -1.38 -23.11
CA SER A 81 9.31 -1.90 -22.74
C SER A 81 8.29 -0.78 -22.59
N ASP A 82 7.09 -0.97 -23.15
CA ASP A 82 5.93 -0.09 -22.90
C ASP A 82 5.18 -0.48 -21.62
N ALA A 83 5.61 -1.55 -20.93
CA ALA A 83 4.97 -1.99 -19.69
C ALA A 83 5.42 -1.11 -18.51
N LEU A 84 4.46 -0.65 -17.73
CA LEU A 84 4.70 0.04 -16.47
C LEU A 84 5.04 -0.97 -15.37
N LEU A 85 6.11 -0.67 -14.65
CA LEU A 85 6.51 -1.31 -13.41
C LEU A 85 6.22 -0.38 -12.25
N HIS A 86 5.98 -0.97 -11.07
CA HIS A 86 5.53 -0.25 -9.90
C HIS A 86 6.32 -0.71 -8.68
N ASP A 87 6.88 0.26 -7.95
CA ASP A 87 7.36 0.06 -6.59
C ASP A 87 6.46 0.83 -5.63
N ILE A 88 5.97 0.18 -4.58
CA ILE A 88 5.20 0.81 -3.52
C ILE A 88 6.06 0.80 -2.27
N HIS A 89 6.34 1.97 -1.70
CA HIS A 89 7.06 2.12 -0.45
C HIS A 89 6.11 2.63 0.63
N ILE A 90 6.13 2.01 1.81
CA ILE A 90 5.60 2.65 3.02
C ILE A 90 6.75 3.28 3.75
N TRP A 91 6.64 4.56 4.05
CA TRP A 91 7.58 5.24 4.94
C TRP A 91 6.95 5.42 6.31
N ILE A 92 7.64 4.97 7.34
CA ILE A 92 7.17 4.96 8.72
C ILE A 92 8.02 5.92 9.52
N GLY A 93 7.40 7.02 9.98
CA GLY A 93 8.03 7.98 10.86
C GLY A 93 8.40 7.36 12.21
N SER A 94 9.48 7.86 12.82
CA SER A 94 9.99 7.34 14.10
C SER A 94 9.03 7.48 15.27
N GLU A 95 8.08 8.40 15.17
CA GLU A 95 7.05 8.73 16.16
C GLU A 95 5.63 8.38 15.67
N SER A 96 5.50 7.71 14.52
CA SER A 96 4.20 7.33 13.97
C SER A 96 3.50 6.27 14.84
N SER A 97 2.18 6.40 14.94
CA SER A 97 1.36 5.53 15.77
C SER A 97 1.16 4.14 15.14
N GLN A 98 0.72 3.18 15.96
CA GLN A 98 0.52 1.80 15.51
C GLN A 98 -0.59 1.67 14.47
N ASP A 99 -1.66 2.44 14.65
CA ASP A 99 -2.76 2.51 13.71
C ASP A 99 -2.35 3.12 12.37
N GLU A 100 -1.49 4.13 12.36
CA GLU A 100 -1.01 4.76 11.13
C GLU A 100 -0.14 3.83 10.29
N TYR A 101 0.90 3.23 10.87
CA TYR A 101 1.75 2.31 10.10
C TYR A 101 0.99 1.03 9.71
N GLY A 102 0.05 0.58 10.55
CA GLY A 102 -0.84 -0.54 10.23
C GLY A 102 -1.76 -0.23 9.05
N THR A 103 -2.32 0.99 9.02
CA THR A 103 -3.11 1.49 7.88
C THR A 103 -2.25 1.60 6.64
N ALA A 104 -1.04 2.15 6.73
CA ALA A 104 -0.11 2.27 5.59
C ALA A 104 0.19 0.90 4.97
N ALA A 105 0.47 -0.11 5.81
CA ALA A 105 0.72 -1.48 5.35
C ALA A 105 -0.51 -2.10 4.66
N TYR A 106 -1.71 -1.93 5.25
CA TYR A 106 -2.95 -2.40 4.64
C TYR A 106 -3.21 -1.71 3.28
N LYS A 107 -3.01 -0.40 3.21
CA LYS A 107 -3.24 0.42 2.01
C LYS A 107 -2.22 0.17 0.90
N MET A 108 -1.00 -0.20 1.26
CA MET A 108 -0.01 -0.70 0.30
C MET A 108 -0.50 -1.98 -0.41
N VAL A 109 -1.07 -2.93 0.33
CA VAL A 109 -1.63 -4.16 -0.27
C VAL A 109 -2.82 -3.82 -1.16
N GLU A 110 -3.69 -2.91 -0.71
CA GLU A 110 -4.85 -2.45 -1.49
C GLU A 110 -4.42 -1.79 -2.82
N ALA A 111 -3.37 -0.96 -2.78
CA ALA A 111 -2.79 -0.34 -3.97
C ALA A 111 -2.12 -1.38 -4.90
N ASP A 112 -1.40 -2.36 -4.38
CA ASP A 112 -0.82 -3.44 -5.18
C ASP A 112 -1.90 -4.30 -5.85
N ASP A 113 -2.96 -4.67 -5.12
CA ASP A 113 -4.10 -5.41 -5.66
C ASP A 113 -4.76 -4.64 -6.83
N SER A 114 -4.86 -3.30 -6.73
CA SER A 114 -5.37 -2.44 -7.82
C SER A 114 -4.46 -2.42 -9.06
N LEU A 115 -3.17 -2.69 -8.88
CA LEU A 115 -2.16 -2.80 -9.93
C LEU A 115 -2.01 -4.24 -10.45
N GLY A 116 -2.86 -5.16 -10.00
CA GLY A 116 -2.84 -6.56 -10.42
C GLY A 116 -1.85 -7.44 -9.64
N GLY A 117 -1.35 -6.98 -8.49
CA GLY A 117 -0.50 -7.76 -7.58
C GLY A 117 0.94 -7.93 -8.06
N ALA A 118 1.41 -7.05 -8.95
CA ALA A 118 2.73 -7.12 -9.56
C ALA A 118 3.72 -6.08 -9.00
N ALA A 119 3.27 -5.18 -8.11
CA ALA A 119 4.13 -4.14 -7.58
C ALA A 119 5.10 -4.69 -6.53
N ILE A 120 6.32 -4.14 -6.49
CA ILE A 120 7.28 -4.48 -5.45
C ILE A 120 6.97 -3.67 -4.20
N GLN A 121 6.76 -4.35 -3.08
CA GLN A 121 6.42 -3.72 -1.80
C GLN A 121 7.66 -3.51 -0.93
N HIS A 122 7.88 -2.27 -0.51
CA HIS A 122 9.03 -1.85 0.29
C HIS A 122 8.61 -1.24 1.61
N ARG A 123 9.30 -1.61 2.69
CA ARG A 123 9.06 -1.07 4.03
C ARG A 123 10.23 -0.21 4.48
N GLU A 124 10.03 1.10 4.44
CA GLU A 124 11.01 2.10 4.81
C GLU A 124 10.75 2.61 6.23
N VAL A 125 11.74 2.50 7.10
CA VAL A 125 11.69 3.09 8.44
C VAL A 125 12.58 4.31 8.45
N GLN A 126 12.13 5.41 9.05
CA GLN A 126 12.90 6.64 9.16
C GLN A 126 14.34 6.38 9.64
N GLY A 127 15.32 6.83 8.86
CA GLY A 127 16.76 6.67 9.13
C GLY A 127 17.35 5.30 8.78
N LYS A 128 16.57 4.42 8.12
CA LYS A 128 16.95 3.09 7.63
C LYS A 128 16.35 2.79 6.26
N GLU A 129 16.09 3.83 5.48
CA GLU A 129 15.52 3.74 4.14
C GLU A 129 16.47 3.02 3.18
N SER A 130 15.92 2.29 2.21
CA SER A 130 16.70 1.70 1.13
C SER A 130 17.38 2.77 0.25
N PRO A 131 18.57 2.49 -0.31
CA PRO A 131 19.27 3.40 -1.22
C PRO A 131 18.49 3.75 -2.49
#